data_AF-A0AAW6SZC4-F1
#
_entry.id   AF-A0AAW6SZC4-F1
#
_cell.length_a   1.000
_cell.length_b   1.000
_cell.length_c   1.000
_cell.angle_alpha   90.00
_cell.angle_beta   90.00
_cell.angle_gamma   90.00
#
_symmetry.space_group_name_H-M   'P 1'
#
loop_
_entity.id
_entity.type
_entity.pdbx_description
1 polymer ?
#
loop_
_entity_poly.entity_id
_entity_poly.type
_entity_poly.pdbx_seq_one_letter_code
_entity_poly.pdbx_strand_id
1 'polypeptide(L)'
;MAPEPVTVKVKEEVIMPKTVSAKMSDGTTKEVTVVWVPKSIDTSKAGTYTATGTVEGFKGTVTLTVVVEELEKGVAYISLYKDSTSSSDKVDFDKITNFYLKNQKTGEIFKEGKNYSGTRKNVFEMKNIPEGEYTIHFEMPEGMSVKEIQLGDSYKETIYHPDTNPLVIVDSKMQEKSYVKIVLKSEATLAEIKPLEDLTVPTDITLDAFKEALPKHTTIIDSLGKEHQVDINWDIRPANFETYKKNGGATLWSEFFTLPLSVSNTDPATRLKVTLKVTFENSNSEEQIAVADQLVKSASDALINLDTINNKDTTQRGFSKADADNVQKLIDEARTYVNGLVESKEKDEFSTELDQIQTKLTEKINARYVYYEEVEEETNINQFKFKVSADFWKAGNVERIAQNKAIIISKAADGAVLVKYSPLGSTSWNIPAAGDKWETTLRFNGGVRTLALNLTNNGDGTWNIESDWLVEKGNKQE
;
A
#
# COMPACT_ATOMS: atom_id res chain seq x y z
N MET A 1 -36.70 -19.68 -82.91
CA MET A 1 -37.09 -20.37 -81.65
C MET A 1 -37.09 -19.34 -80.54
N ALA A 2 -37.79 -19.60 -79.42
CA ALA A 2 -37.64 -18.72 -78.25
C ALA A 2 -36.22 -18.86 -77.71
N PRO A 3 -35.54 -17.76 -77.33
CA PRO A 3 -34.24 -17.84 -76.66
C PRO A 3 -34.40 -18.53 -75.29
N GLU A 4 -33.33 -19.17 -74.82
CA GLU A 4 -33.29 -19.72 -73.47
C GLU A 4 -33.38 -18.58 -72.42
N PRO A 5 -34.02 -18.82 -71.26
CA PRO A 5 -34.05 -17.84 -70.20
C PRO A 5 -32.65 -17.60 -69.65
N VAL A 6 -32.36 -16.36 -69.26
CA VAL A 6 -31.11 -15.98 -68.61
C VAL A 6 -31.36 -15.82 -67.12
N THR A 7 -30.61 -16.54 -66.29
CA THR A 7 -30.67 -16.39 -64.83
C THR A 7 -29.43 -15.65 -64.35
N VAL A 8 -29.62 -14.59 -63.55
CA VAL A 8 -28.55 -13.79 -62.94
C VAL A 8 -28.91 -13.46 -61.49
N LYS A 9 -27.93 -13.10 -60.66
CA LYS A 9 -28.20 -12.59 -59.32
C LYS A 9 -28.47 -11.07 -59.35
N VAL A 10 -29.11 -10.54 -58.30
CA VAL A 10 -29.32 -9.10 -58.12
C VAL A 10 -28.00 -8.33 -58.30
N LYS A 11 -28.06 -7.19 -59.00
CA LYS A 11 -26.92 -6.32 -59.37
C LYS A 11 -25.89 -6.95 -60.32
N GLU A 12 -26.13 -8.14 -60.86
CA GLU A 12 -25.29 -8.69 -61.93
C GLU A 12 -25.69 -8.14 -63.30
N GLU A 13 -24.70 -8.01 -64.18
CA GLU A 13 -24.90 -7.55 -65.54
C GLU A 13 -25.52 -8.68 -66.39
N VAL A 14 -26.59 -8.34 -67.11
CA VAL A 14 -27.26 -9.26 -68.03
C VAL A 14 -26.67 -9.11 -69.43
N ILE A 15 -25.95 -10.12 -69.89
CA ILE A 15 -25.45 -10.17 -71.27
C ILE A 15 -26.57 -10.69 -72.17
N MET A 16 -27.20 -9.78 -72.92
CA MET A 16 -28.24 -10.15 -73.88
C MET A 16 -27.62 -10.79 -75.15
N PRO A 17 -28.21 -11.88 -75.69
CA PRO A 17 -27.72 -12.52 -76.89
C PRO A 17 -27.88 -11.61 -78.11
N LYS A 18 -26.85 -11.52 -78.97
CA LYS A 18 -26.89 -10.67 -80.18
C LYS A 18 -27.63 -11.32 -81.34
N THR A 19 -27.76 -12.64 -81.32
CA THR A 19 -28.47 -13.45 -82.33
C THR A 19 -29.42 -14.43 -81.67
N VAL A 20 -30.41 -14.89 -82.44
CA VAL A 20 -31.28 -16.01 -82.07
C VAL A 20 -31.36 -17.02 -83.21
N SER A 21 -31.56 -18.29 -82.87
CA SER A 21 -31.69 -19.35 -83.87
C SER A 21 -33.08 -19.37 -84.52
N ALA A 22 -33.12 -19.20 -85.83
CA ALA A 22 -34.34 -19.27 -86.65
C ALA A 22 -34.37 -20.59 -87.46
N LYS A 23 -35.52 -21.24 -87.50
CA LYS A 23 -35.76 -22.41 -88.36
C LYS A 23 -36.35 -21.94 -89.68
N MET A 24 -35.65 -22.27 -90.77
CA MET A 24 -36.02 -21.89 -92.13
C MET A 24 -37.03 -22.87 -92.72
N SER A 25 -37.71 -22.49 -93.80
CA SER A 25 -38.73 -23.31 -94.47
C SER A 25 -38.18 -24.61 -95.07
N ASP A 26 -36.89 -24.65 -95.38
CA ASP A 26 -36.17 -25.82 -95.89
C ASP A 26 -35.75 -26.82 -94.77
N GLY A 27 -36.10 -26.52 -93.53
CA GLY A 27 -35.77 -27.34 -92.36
C GLY A 27 -34.41 -27.04 -91.73
N THR A 28 -33.58 -26.18 -92.31
CA THR A 28 -32.29 -25.76 -91.74
C THR A 28 -32.46 -24.71 -90.63
N THR A 29 -31.40 -24.49 -89.85
CA THR A 29 -31.33 -23.42 -88.83
C THR A 29 -30.33 -22.34 -89.22
N LYS A 30 -30.65 -21.09 -88.92
CA LYS A 30 -29.80 -19.92 -89.18
C LYS A 30 -29.83 -18.98 -87.98
N GLU A 31 -28.65 -18.50 -87.56
CA GLU A 31 -28.54 -17.41 -86.59
C GLU A 31 -28.89 -16.07 -87.24
N VAL A 32 -29.82 -15.35 -86.62
CA VAL A 32 -30.30 -14.05 -87.11
C VAL A 32 -30.18 -13.00 -86.03
N THR A 33 -29.79 -11.78 -86.42
CA THR A 33 -29.60 -10.66 -85.50
C THR A 33 -30.91 -10.27 -84.84
N VAL A 34 -30.86 -10.00 -83.54
CA VAL A 34 -31.99 -9.56 -82.73
C VAL A 34 -31.68 -8.23 -82.06
N VAL A 35 -32.68 -7.34 -82.03
CA VAL A 35 -32.61 -6.07 -81.30
C VAL A 35 -33.60 -6.11 -80.15
N TRP A 36 -33.10 -6.00 -78.91
CA TRP A 36 -33.89 -6.09 -77.68
C TRP A 36 -34.45 -4.74 -77.22
N VAL A 37 -35.69 -4.76 -76.73
CA VAL A 37 -36.36 -3.66 -76.05
C VAL A 37 -36.93 -4.18 -74.72
N PRO A 38 -36.48 -3.65 -73.56
CA PRO A 38 -35.40 -2.67 -73.38
C PRO A 38 -34.01 -3.24 -73.75
N LYS A 39 -33.02 -2.35 -73.96
CA LYS A 39 -31.63 -2.73 -74.33
C LYS A 39 -30.83 -3.33 -73.17
N SER A 40 -31.28 -3.13 -71.94
CA SER A 40 -30.68 -3.63 -70.71
C SER A 40 -31.79 -3.93 -69.72
N ILE A 41 -31.59 -4.92 -68.85
CA ILE A 41 -32.47 -5.20 -67.72
C ILE A 41 -31.90 -4.55 -66.47
N ASP A 42 -32.73 -3.84 -65.70
CA ASP A 42 -32.36 -3.39 -64.36
C ASP A 42 -32.43 -4.57 -63.40
N THR A 43 -31.27 -5.01 -62.91
CA THR A 43 -31.15 -6.12 -61.97
C THR A 43 -31.08 -5.65 -60.51
N SER A 44 -31.41 -4.39 -60.21
CA SER A 44 -31.39 -3.85 -58.85
C SER A 44 -32.36 -4.53 -57.88
N LYS A 45 -33.38 -5.22 -58.40
CA LYS A 45 -34.38 -5.96 -57.63
C LYS A 45 -34.57 -7.37 -58.20
N ALA A 46 -34.72 -8.34 -57.30
CA ALA A 46 -35.06 -9.70 -57.69
C ALA A 46 -36.45 -9.75 -58.35
N GLY A 47 -36.62 -10.65 -59.31
CA GLY A 47 -37.85 -10.80 -60.06
C GLY A 47 -37.64 -11.34 -61.47
N THR A 48 -38.74 -11.60 -62.16
CA THR A 48 -38.72 -12.00 -63.57
C THR A 48 -38.98 -10.80 -64.46
N TYR A 49 -38.05 -10.52 -65.36
CA TYR A 49 -38.13 -9.45 -66.35
C TYR A 49 -38.22 -10.04 -67.74
N THR A 50 -38.75 -9.27 -68.68
CA THR A 50 -38.83 -9.68 -70.08
C THR A 50 -38.30 -8.59 -70.99
N ALA A 51 -37.60 -9.01 -72.06
CA ALA A 51 -37.21 -8.14 -73.16
C ALA A 51 -37.79 -8.69 -74.46
N THR A 52 -38.36 -7.80 -75.28
CA THR A 52 -38.91 -8.15 -76.59
C THR A 52 -37.85 -7.92 -77.66
N GLY A 53 -37.51 -8.96 -78.40
CA GLY A 53 -36.55 -8.95 -79.49
C GLY A 53 -37.23 -8.84 -80.85
N THR A 54 -36.82 -7.88 -81.67
CA THR A 54 -37.22 -7.78 -83.08
C THR A 54 -36.14 -8.43 -83.94
N VAL A 55 -36.54 -9.35 -84.82
CA VAL A 55 -35.63 -10.11 -85.69
C VAL A 55 -35.74 -9.60 -87.12
N GLU A 56 -34.61 -9.26 -87.73
CA GLU A 56 -34.58 -8.73 -89.09
C GLU A 56 -35.12 -9.75 -90.11
N GLY A 57 -36.03 -9.31 -90.98
CA GLY A 57 -36.64 -10.17 -92.01
C GLY A 57 -37.75 -11.11 -91.53
N PHE A 58 -38.08 -11.11 -90.23
CA PHE A 58 -39.16 -11.92 -89.66
C PHE A 58 -40.30 -11.04 -89.17
N LYS A 59 -41.52 -11.27 -89.67
CA LYS A 59 -42.74 -10.58 -89.20
C LYS A 59 -43.21 -11.22 -87.89
N GLY A 60 -42.50 -10.92 -86.80
CA GLY A 60 -42.81 -11.38 -85.44
C GLY A 60 -41.76 -10.95 -84.43
N THR A 61 -42.05 -11.18 -83.14
CA THR A 61 -41.14 -10.87 -82.04
C THR A 61 -40.75 -12.14 -81.27
N VAL A 62 -39.59 -12.12 -80.65
CA VAL A 62 -39.16 -13.13 -79.67
C VAL A 62 -39.13 -12.52 -78.28
N THR A 63 -39.37 -13.32 -77.24
CA THR A 63 -39.32 -12.85 -75.85
C THR A 63 -38.14 -13.51 -75.16
N LEU A 64 -37.26 -12.70 -74.57
CA LEU A 64 -36.23 -13.15 -73.65
C LEU A 64 -36.76 -12.98 -72.22
N THR A 65 -36.77 -14.07 -71.46
CA THR A 65 -37.06 -14.05 -70.04
C THR A 65 -35.77 -13.97 -69.25
N VAL A 66 -35.67 -13.00 -68.34
CA VAL A 66 -34.52 -12.84 -67.44
C VAL A 66 -34.99 -13.02 -66.01
N VAL A 67 -34.46 -14.00 -65.31
CA VAL A 67 -34.75 -14.27 -63.90
C VAL A 67 -33.63 -13.67 -63.06
N VAL A 68 -33.96 -12.70 -62.23
CA VAL A 68 -33.04 -12.08 -61.28
C VAL A 68 -33.31 -12.67 -59.91
N GLU A 69 -32.36 -13.44 -59.38
CA GLU A 69 -32.45 -14.12 -58.09
C GLU A 69 -31.98 -13.21 -56.95
N GLU A 70 -32.62 -13.32 -55.78
CA GLU A 70 -32.15 -12.63 -54.57
C GLU A 70 -30.83 -13.24 -54.10
N LEU A 71 -29.92 -12.41 -53.62
CA LEU A 71 -28.68 -12.88 -53.01
C LEU A 71 -29.00 -13.57 -51.68
N GLU A 72 -28.49 -14.79 -51.52
CA GLU A 72 -28.52 -15.46 -50.23
C GLU A 72 -27.73 -14.65 -49.20
N LYS A 73 -28.11 -14.78 -47.93
CA LYS A 73 -27.55 -13.96 -46.85
C LYS A 73 -26.82 -14.82 -45.83
N GLY A 74 -25.65 -14.35 -45.43
CA GLY A 74 -24.76 -14.97 -44.48
C GLY A 74 -24.67 -14.23 -43.14
N VAL A 75 -23.79 -14.76 -42.29
CA VAL A 75 -23.45 -14.20 -40.97
C VAL A 75 -21.93 -14.12 -40.87
N ALA A 76 -21.43 -12.98 -40.40
CA ALA A 76 -20.02 -12.78 -40.08
C ALA A 76 -19.84 -12.61 -38.56
N TYR A 77 -18.84 -13.29 -38.01
CA TYR A 77 -18.41 -13.17 -36.62
C TYR A 77 -17.00 -12.61 -36.58
N ILE A 78 -16.84 -11.40 -36.05
CA ILE A 78 -15.57 -10.70 -35.98
C ILE A 78 -15.10 -10.66 -34.54
N SER A 79 -13.99 -11.31 -34.26
CA SER A 79 -13.36 -11.36 -32.94
C SER A 79 -12.18 -10.40 -32.88
N LEU A 80 -12.06 -9.64 -31.81
CA LEU A 80 -10.96 -8.71 -31.59
C LEU A 80 -9.99 -9.23 -30.52
N TYR A 81 -8.70 -9.13 -30.84
CA TYR A 81 -7.59 -9.57 -29.99
C TYR A 81 -6.46 -8.54 -29.98
N LYS A 82 -5.58 -8.66 -28.99
CA LYS A 82 -4.33 -7.89 -28.86
C LYS A 82 -3.15 -8.84 -28.78
N ASP A 83 -2.07 -8.58 -29.51
CA ASP A 83 -0.82 -9.34 -29.54
C ASP A 83 -0.91 -10.75 -30.13
N SER A 84 -1.87 -11.58 -29.71
CA SER A 84 -2.10 -12.92 -30.24
C SER A 84 -3.59 -13.33 -30.20
N THR A 85 -3.94 -14.46 -30.82
CA THR A 85 -5.29 -15.04 -30.73
C THR A 85 -5.54 -15.83 -29.44
N SER A 86 -4.69 -15.67 -28.42
CA SER A 86 -4.86 -16.30 -27.10
C SER A 86 -6.16 -15.87 -26.43
N SER A 87 -6.68 -16.71 -25.53
CA SER A 87 -7.85 -16.36 -24.73
C SER A 87 -7.61 -15.21 -23.75
N SER A 88 -6.36 -15.02 -23.29
CA SER A 88 -5.91 -13.91 -22.43
C SER A 88 -5.93 -12.55 -23.14
N ASP A 89 -5.92 -12.60 -24.46
CA ASP A 89 -5.62 -11.46 -25.34
C ASP A 89 -6.88 -10.90 -26.00
N LYS A 90 -8.05 -11.36 -25.56
CA LYS A 90 -9.35 -10.89 -26.05
C LYS A 90 -9.55 -9.44 -25.66
N VAL A 91 -9.97 -8.63 -26.64
CA VAL A 91 -10.29 -7.22 -26.43
C VAL A 91 -11.75 -7.02 -26.73
N ASP A 92 -12.45 -6.27 -25.89
CA ASP A 92 -13.84 -5.90 -26.15
C ASP A 92 -13.95 -5.16 -27.49
N PHE A 93 -14.95 -5.53 -28.31
CA PHE A 93 -15.08 -4.98 -29.65
C PHE A 93 -15.42 -3.49 -29.65
N ASP A 94 -15.89 -2.96 -28.51
CA ASP A 94 -16.16 -1.53 -28.30
C ASP A 94 -14.89 -0.66 -28.32
N LYS A 95 -13.70 -1.26 -28.33
CA LYS A 95 -12.42 -0.55 -28.41
C LYS A 95 -12.09 -0.07 -29.81
N ILE A 96 -12.67 -0.67 -30.85
CA ILE A 96 -12.57 -0.14 -32.22
C ILE A 96 -13.85 0.61 -32.59
N THR A 97 -13.75 1.55 -33.51
CA THR A 97 -14.90 2.34 -33.97
C THR A 97 -15.02 2.28 -35.49
N ASN A 98 -16.13 2.80 -36.02
CA ASN A 98 -16.38 2.86 -37.47
C ASN A 98 -16.14 1.53 -38.20
N PHE A 99 -16.48 0.40 -37.56
CA PHE A 99 -16.37 -0.92 -38.17
C PHE A 99 -17.42 -1.11 -39.27
N TYR A 100 -17.00 -1.56 -40.46
CA TYR A 100 -17.90 -1.95 -41.54
C TYR A 100 -17.27 -2.95 -42.51
N LEU A 101 -18.14 -3.68 -43.21
CA LEU A 101 -17.78 -4.48 -44.36
C LEU A 101 -18.19 -3.75 -45.64
N LYS A 102 -17.32 -3.72 -46.64
CA LYS A 102 -17.62 -3.14 -47.95
C LYS A 102 -17.53 -4.21 -49.03
N ASN A 103 -18.64 -4.46 -49.71
CA ASN A 103 -18.73 -5.44 -50.80
C ASN A 103 -17.84 -4.98 -51.97
N GLN A 104 -16.97 -5.86 -52.48
CA GLN A 104 -16.00 -5.50 -53.51
C GLN A 104 -16.62 -5.25 -54.88
N LYS A 105 -17.66 -6.01 -55.24
CA LYS A 105 -18.34 -5.90 -56.54
C LYS A 105 -19.25 -4.68 -56.61
N THR A 106 -20.04 -4.45 -55.55
CA THR A 106 -21.10 -3.44 -55.54
C THR A 106 -20.72 -2.14 -54.84
N GLY A 107 -19.67 -2.15 -54.01
CA GLY A 107 -19.26 -1.01 -53.19
C GLY A 107 -20.17 -0.70 -52.00
N GLU A 108 -21.22 -1.50 -51.77
CA GLU A 108 -22.18 -1.32 -50.67
C GLU A 108 -21.52 -1.55 -49.31
N ILE A 109 -21.92 -0.74 -48.32
CA ILE A 109 -21.34 -0.71 -46.97
C ILE A 109 -22.33 -1.26 -45.96
N PHE A 110 -21.87 -2.21 -45.15
CA PHE A 110 -22.63 -2.84 -44.09
C PHE A 110 -22.01 -2.50 -42.73
N LYS A 111 -22.78 -1.80 -41.90
CA LYS A 111 -22.39 -1.36 -40.54
C LYS A 111 -23.20 -2.04 -39.44
N GLU A 112 -24.35 -2.60 -39.80
CA GLU A 112 -25.28 -3.17 -38.83
C GLU A 112 -24.75 -4.47 -38.26
N GLY A 113 -24.69 -4.52 -36.94
CA GLY A 113 -24.30 -5.69 -36.18
C GLY A 113 -24.49 -5.44 -34.70
N LYS A 114 -24.17 -6.44 -33.90
CA LYS A 114 -24.26 -6.34 -32.44
C LYS A 114 -23.10 -7.07 -31.79
N ASN A 115 -22.64 -6.54 -30.66
CA ASN A 115 -21.76 -7.29 -29.78
C ASN A 115 -22.50 -8.55 -29.31
N TYR A 116 -21.80 -9.67 -29.35
CA TYR A 116 -22.35 -10.94 -28.90
C TYR A 116 -22.71 -10.85 -27.40
N SER A 117 -23.87 -11.38 -27.01
CA SER A 117 -24.41 -11.20 -25.66
C SER A 117 -23.59 -11.95 -24.59
N GLY A 118 -23.61 -11.44 -23.35
CA GLY A 118 -23.00 -12.08 -22.19
C GLY A 118 -21.50 -11.80 -22.08
N THR A 119 -20.70 -12.84 -21.89
CA THR A 119 -19.25 -12.75 -21.60
C THR A 119 -18.36 -12.63 -22.84
N ARG A 120 -18.92 -12.64 -24.06
CA ARG A 120 -18.15 -12.60 -25.33
C ARG A 120 -18.17 -11.23 -26.00
N LYS A 121 -17.89 -10.19 -25.23
CA LYS A 121 -17.84 -8.79 -25.71
C LYS A 121 -16.77 -8.55 -26.78
N ASN A 122 -15.81 -9.45 -26.90
CA ASN A 122 -14.77 -9.43 -27.92
C ASN A 122 -15.27 -9.84 -29.32
N VAL A 123 -16.53 -10.26 -29.47
CA VAL A 123 -17.10 -10.73 -30.74
C VAL A 123 -18.24 -9.81 -31.21
N PHE A 124 -18.16 -9.37 -32.47
CA PHE A 124 -19.21 -8.65 -33.18
C PHE A 124 -19.88 -9.55 -34.20
N GLU A 125 -21.21 -9.62 -34.14
CA GLU A 125 -22.03 -10.42 -35.03
C GLU A 125 -22.75 -9.52 -36.04
N MET A 126 -22.50 -9.75 -37.32
CA MET A 126 -23.24 -9.13 -38.43
C MET A 126 -24.10 -10.18 -39.11
N LYS A 127 -25.40 -9.90 -39.24
CA LYS A 127 -26.37 -10.81 -39.88
C LYS A 127 -26.90 -10.20 -41.17
N ASN A 128 -27.52 -11.05 -41.98
CA ASN A 128 -28.21 -10.66 -43.20
C ASN A 128 -27.28 -9.99 -44.24
N ILE A 129 -25.99 -10.37 -44.25
CA ILE A 129 -25.01 -9.85 -45.18
C ILE A 129 -25.13 -10.64 -46.49
N PRO A 130 -25.37 -10.01 -47.66
CA PRO A 130 -25.45 -10.73 -48.93
C PRO A 130 -24.18 -11.54 -49.21
N GLU A 131 -24.31 -12.69 -49.83
CA GLU A 131 -23.16 -13.48 -50.27
C GLU A 131 -22.22 -12.67 -51.20
N GLY A 132 -20.93 -12.95 -51.13
CA GLY A 132 -19.91 -12.28 -51.94
C GLY A 132 -18.62 -12.00 -51.19
N GLU A 133 -17.74 -11.22 -51.82
CA GLU A 133 -16.42 -10.86 -51.31
C GLU A 133 -16.40 -9.45 -50.71
N TYR A 134 -15.76 -9.31 -49.56
CA TYR A 134 -15.81 -8.12 -48.72
C TYR A 134 -14.42 -7.67 -48.27
N THR A 135 -14.27 -6.34 -48.19
CA THR A 135 -13.17 -5.69 -47.50
C THR A 135 -13.58 -5.28 -46.08
N ILE A 136 -12.64 -5.38 -45.14
CA ILE A 136 -12.85 -5.10 -43.72
C ILE A 136 -12.28 -3.71 -43.40
N HIS A 137 -13.08 -2.85 -42.78
CA HIS A 137 -12.71 -1.48 -42.44
C HIS A 137 -13.09 -1.15 -41.01
N PHE A 138 -12.22 -0.43 -40.30
CA PHE A 138 -12.43 0.05 -38.94
C PHE A 138 -11.40 1.11 -38.58
N GLU A 139 -11.72 1.89 -37.54
CA GLU A 139 -10.79 2.79 -36.89
C GLU A 139 -10.24 2.14 -35.61
N MET A 140 -8.91 2.12 -35.53
CA MET A 140 -8.17 1.55 -34.40
C MET A 140 -8.07 2.55 -33.25
N PRO A 141 -7.89 2.07 -32.01
CA PRO A 141 -7.42 2.91 -30.92
C PRO A 141 -6.12 3.63 -31.30
N GLU A 142 -5.93 4.82 -30.73
CA GLU A 142 -4.69 5.59 -30.87
C GLU A 142 -3.47 4.76 -30.41
N GLY A 143 -2.37 4.83 -31.17
CA GLY A 143 -1.13 4.11 -30.88
C GLY A 143 -1.20 2.60 -31.14
N MET A 144 -2.17 2.12 -31.92
CA MET A 144 -2.29 0.71 -32.31
C MET A 144 -2.28 0.52 -33.83
N SER A 145 -1.76 -0.64 -34.25
CA SER A 145 -1.76 -1.10 -35.63
C SER A 145 -2.36 -2.50 -35.74
N VAL A 146 -2.82 -2.87 -36.94
CA VAL A 146 -3.18 -4.25 -37.25
C VAL A 146 -1.92 -5.09 -37.35
N LYS A 147 -1.79 -6.12 -36.52
CA LYS A 147 -0.73 -7.12 -36.65
C LYS A 147 -1.06 -8.07 -37.81
N GLU A 148 -2.27 -8.61 -37.78
CA GLU A 148 -2.81 -9.49 -38.81
C GLU A 148 -4.34 -9.61 -38.68
N ILE A 149 -4.98 -10.07 -39.75
CA ILE A 149 -6.38 -10.47 -39.74
C ILE A 149 -6.45 -11.89 -40.27
N GLN A 150 -7.08 -12.78 -39.51
CA GLN A 150 -7.23 -14.19 -39.85
C GLN A 150 -8.69 -14.48 -40.24
N LEU A 151 -8.90 -15.25 -41.29
CA LEU A 151 -10.20 -15.67 -41.82
C LEU A 151 -10.39 -17.17 -41.69
N GLY A 152 -11.61 -17.60 -41.41
CA GLY A 152 -12.02 -19.00 -41.43
C GLY A 152 -12.08 -19.66 -40.06
N ASP A 153 -12.36 -20.96 -40.07
CA ASP A 153 -12.54 -21.75 -38.86
C ASP A 153 -11.25 -21.90 -38.04
N SER A 154 -11.44 -22.17 -36.75
CA SER A 154 -10.35 -22.53 -35.86
C SER A 154 -9.49 -23.66 -36.44
N TYR A 155 -8.17 -23.45 -36.44
CA TYR A 155 -7.13 -24.35 -36.98
C TYR A 155 -7.07 -24.47 -38.51
N LYS A 156 -7.89 -23.70 -39.23
CA LYS A 156 -7.88 -23.63 -40.70
C LYS A 156 -7.82 -22.18 -41.18
N GLU A 157 -7.30 -21.30 -40.34
CA GLU A 157 -7.28 -19.88 -40.63
C GLU A 157 -6.33 -19.55 -41.79
N THR A 158 -6.74 -18.57 -42.59
CA THR A 158 -5.93 -17.96 -43.65
C THR A 158 -5.73 -16.48 -43.36
N ILE A 159 -4.63 -15.89 -43.84
CA ILE A 159 -4.36 -14.45 -43.64
C ILE A 159 -5.17 -13.64 -44.64
N TYR A 160 -5.97 -12.70 -44.14
CA TYR A 160 -6.76 -11.78 -44.96
C TYR A 160 -5.85 -10.89 -45.80
N HIS A 161 -6.20 -10.79 -47.08
CA HIS A 161 -5.65 -9.80 -47.98
C HIS A 161 -6.79 -9.27 -48.86
N PRO A 162 -7.02 -7.95 -48.95
CA PRO A 162 -8.18 -7.42 -49.66
C PRO A 162 -8.27 -7.91 -51.10
N ASP A 163 -7.15 -8.04 -51.80
CA ASP A 163 -7.14 -8.37 -53.23
C ASP A 163 -6.96 -9.86 -53.53
N THR A 164 -6.30 -10.62 -52.64
CA THR A 164 -5.91 -12.01 -52.89
C THR A 164 -6.59 -13.04 -51.98
N ASN A 165 -7.10 -12.61 -50.83
CA ASN A 165 -7.85 -13.45 -49.90
C ASN A 165 -8.87 -12.60 -49.10
N PRO A 166 -9.92 -12.07 -49.77
CA PRO A 166 -10.92 -11.23 -49.13
C PRO A 166 -11.81 -12.05 -48.18
N LEU A 167 -12.60 -11.34 -47.37
CA LEU A 167 -13.64 -12.00 -46.57
C LEU A 167 -14.75 -12.49 -47.50
N VAL A 168 -14.96 -13.80 -47.57
CA VAL A 168 -16.07 -14.39 -48.32
C VAL A 168 -17.24 -14.65 -47.38
N ILE A 169 -18.40 -14.07 -47.71
CA ILE A 169 -19.68 -14.37 -47.07
C ILE A 169 -20.42 -15.37 -47.95
N VAL A 170 -20.85 -16.46 -47.33
CA VAL A 170 -21.59 -17.56 -47.98
C VAL A 170 -22.99 -17.70 -47.36
N ASP A 171 -23.85 -18.47 -48.03
CA ASP A 171 -25.23 -18.71 -47.58
C ASP A 171 -25.28 -19.34 -46.18
N SER A 172 -25.96 -18.66 -45.26
CA SER A 172 -26.16 -19.15 -43.89
C SER A 172 -26.90 -20.49 -43.80
N LYS A 173 -27.68 -20.88 -44.82
CA LYS A 173 -28.37 -22.18 -44.89
C LYS A 173 -27.39 -23.35 -45.06
N MET A 174 -26.19 -23.10 -45.60
CA MET A 174 -25.13 -24.11 -45.70
C MET A 174 -24.40 -24.35 -44.36
N GLN A 175 -24.81 -23.69 -43.28
CA GLN A 175 -24.16 -23.69 -41.95
C GLN A 175 -22.72 -23.16 -41.94
N GLU A 176 -22.22 -22.65 -43.07
CA GLU A 176 -20.92 -22.02 -43.16
C GLU A 176 -21.02 -20.60 -42.61
N LYS A 177 -20.32 -20.34 -41.51
CA LYS A 177 -20.22 -19.03 -40.87
C LYS A 177 -18.88 -18.42 -41.21
N SER A 178 -18.86 -17.13 -41.51
CA SER A 178 -17.60 -16.44 -41.79
C SER A 178 -17.00 -15.92 -40.49
N TYR A 179 -15.89 -16.51 -40.05
CA TYR A 179 -15.16 -16.07 -38.87
C TYR A 179 -13.99 -15.19 -39.26
N VAL A 180 -13.83 -14.08 -38.55
CA VAL A 180 -12.73 -13.13 -38.68
C VAL A 180 -12.09 -12.94 -37.31
N LYS A 181 -10.77 -12.98 -37.22
CA LYS A 181 -10.02 -12.60 -36.02
C LYS A 181 -9.10 -11.44 -36.37
N ILE A 182 -9.35 -10.28 -35.78
CA ILE A 182 -8.51 -9.09 -35.92
C ILE A 182 -7.55 -9.08 -34.74
N VAL A 183 -6.24 -9.10 -35.03
CA VAL A 183 -5.19 -9.02 -34.01
C VAL A 183 -4.55 -7.65 -34.09
N LEU A 184 -4.77 -6.83 -33.07
CA LEU A 184 -4.12 -5.53 -32.92
C LEU A 184 -2.78 -5.68 -32.20
N LYS A 185 -1.88 -4.73 -32.40
CA LYS A 185 -0.64 -4.59 -31.66
C LYS A 185 -0.45 -3.12 -31.31
N SER A 186 -0.03 -2.85 -30.08
CA SER A 186 0.36 -1.49 -29.69
C SER A 186 1.74 -1.15 -30.26
N GLU A 187 1.93 0.13 -30.58
CA GLU A 187 3.25 0.69 -30.90
C GLU A 187 4.18 0.68 -29.68
N ALA A 188 3.61 0.86 -28.48
CA ALA A 188 4.35 0.79 -27.22
C ALA A 188 4.40 -0.65 -26.71
N THR A 189 5.60 -1.14 -26.38
CA THR A 189 5.80 -2.45 -25.75
C THR A 189 6.23 -2.30 -24.30
N LEU A 190 5.96 -3.29 -23.45
CA LEU A 190 6.49 -3.33 -22.09
C LEU A 190 8.02 -3.19 -22.11
N ALA A 191 8.55 -2.23 -21.37
CA ALA A 191 9.99 -2.04 -21.19
C ALA A 191 10.45 -2.53 -19.81
N GLU A 192 9.72 -2.14 -18.75
CA GLU A 192 10.09 -2.46 -17.37
C GLU A 192 8.85 -2.70 -16.52
N ILE A 193 8.97 -3.60 -15.54
CA ILE A 193 8.01 -3.75 -14.43
C ILE A 193 8.75 -3.28 -13.18
N LYS A 194 8.30 -2.18 -12.55
CA LYS A 194 8.98 -1.65 -11.37
C LYS A 194 8.88 -2.67 -10.21
N PRO A 195 9.99 -2.89 -9.47
CA PRO A 195 9.94 -3.72 -8.28
C PRO A 195 9.06 -3.08 -7.22
N LEU A 196 8.42 -3.92 -6.39
CA LEU A 196 7.68 -3.46 -5.23
C LEU A 196 8.64 -3.19 -4.07
N GLU A 197 8.29 -2.23 -3.24
CA GLU A 197 8.96 -2.00 -1.95
C GLU A 197 8.69 -3.18 -1.00
N ASP A 198 9.68 -3.53 -0.18
CA ASP A 198 9.54 -4.57 0.85
C ASP A 198 8.43 -4.19 1.84
N LEU A 199 7.65 -5.18 2.27
CA LEU A 199 6.56 -5.00 3.24
C LEU A 199 6.94 -5.59 4.59
N THR A 200 7.02 -4.75 5.62
CA THR A 200 7.16 -5.19 7.02
C THR A 200 5.82 -5.10 7.73
N VAL A 201 5.42 -6.18 8.41
CA VAL A 201 4.17 -6.26 9.17
C VAL A 201 4.40 -6.87 10.56
N PRO A 202 3.53 -6.55 11.54
CA PRO A 202 3.54 -7.18 12.85
C PRO A 202 3.41 -8.71 12.82
N THR A 203 4.08 -9.42 13.73
CA THR A 203 3.90 -10.88 13.91
C THR A 203 2.53 -11.27 14.47
N ASP A 204 1.80 -10.35 15.10
CA ASP A 204 0.43 -10.58 15.58
C ASP A 204 -0.66 -10.23 14.55
N ILE A 205 -0.27 -9.71 13.36
CA ILE A 205 -1.21 -9.33 12.30
C ILE A 205 -2.15 -10.49 11.94
N THR A 206 -3.43 -10.16 11.72
CA THR A 206 -4.45 -11.10 11.26
C THR A 206 -4.33 -11.31 9.75
N LEU A 207 -4.85 -12.43 9.24
CA LEU A 207 -4.82 -12.71 7.79
C LEU A 207 -5.56 -11.63 6.97
N ASP A 208 -6.68 -11.12 7.46
CA ASP A 208 -7.47 -10.11 6.75
C ASP A 208 -6.74 -8.77 6.71
N ALA A 209 -6.18 -8.32 7.84
CA ALA A 209 -5.36 -7.11 7.89
C ALA A 209 -4.11 -7.25 7.01
N PHE A 210 -3.49 -8.44 6.98
CA PHE A 210 -2.37 -8.72 6.09
C PHE A 210 -2.75 -8.59 4.62
N LYS A 211 -3.90 -9.15 4.20
CA LYS A 211 -4.39 -9.03 2.82
C LYS A 211 -4.68 -7.59 2.42
N GLU A 212 -5.23 -6.78 3.34
CA GLU A 212 -5.47 -5.36 3.09
C GLU A 212 -4.18 -4.54 2.98
N ALA A 213 -3.11 -4.94 3.69
CA ALA A 213 -1.81 -4.30 3.60
C ALA A 213 -1.05 -4.63 2.30
N LEU A 214 -1.44 -5.67 1.57
CA LEU A 214 -0.79 -6.03 0.30
C LEU A 214 -1.05 -4.97 -0.78
N PRO A 215 -0.02 -4.59 -1.57
CA PRO A 215 -0.18 -3.64 -2.65
C PRO A 215 -1.16 -4.18 -3.70
N LYS A 216 -2.10 -3.33 -4.12
CA LYS A 216 -3.16 -3.67 -5.09
C LYS A 216 -2.77 -3.32 -6.53
N HIS A 217 -1.69 -2.55 -6.71
CA HIS A 217 -1.21 -2.11 -8.01
C HIS A 217 0.31 -2.22 -8.07
N THR A 218 0.84 -2.34 -9.29
CA THR A 218 2.25 -2.08 -9.59
C THR A 218 2.37 -1.10 -10.75
N THR A 219 3.56 -0.54 -10.93
CA THR A 219 3.88 0.37 -12.02
C THR A 219 4.68 -0.34 -13.08
N ILE A 220 4.28 -0.19 -14.34
CA ILE A 220 5.07 -0.60 -15.49
C ILE A 220 5.50 0.62 -16.30
N ILE A 221 6.60 0.49 -17.03
CA ILE A 221 7.09 1.49 -17.98
C ILE A 221 7.04 0.87 -19.37
N ASP A 222 6.49 1.60 -20.34
CA ASP A 222 6.49 1.18 -21.74
C ASP A 222 7.76 1.64 -22.49
N SER A 223 7.91 1.19 -23.73
CA SER A 223 9.06 1.51 -24.60
C SER A 223 9.16 2.98 -24.99
N LEU A 224 8.13 3.78 -24.72
CA LEU A 224 8.11 5.22 -24.91
C LEU A 224 8.45 5.97 -23.60
N GLY A 225 8.73 5.25 -22.51
CA GLY A 225 9.08 5.79 -21.20
C GLY A 225 7.87 6.25 -20.39
N LYS A 226 6.64 5.91 -20.80
CA LYS A 226 5.42 6.29 -20.08
C LYS A 226 5.10 5.26 -18.99
N GLU A 227 4.72 5.77 -17.83
CA GLU A 227 4.30 4.94 -16.69
C GLU A 227 2.82 4.58 -16.76
N HIS A 228 2.49 3.33 -16.41
CA HIS A 228 1.13 2.84 -16.29
C HIS A 228 0.97 2.08 -14.96
N GLN A 229 -0.15 2.30 -14.27
CA GLN A 229 -0.55 1.48 -13.13
C GLN A 229 -1.32 0.26 -13.65
N VAL A 230 -1.01 -0.91 -13.11
CA VAL A 230 -1.71 -2.16 -13.40
C VAL A 230 -2.12 -2.85 -12.10
N ASP A 231 -3.30 -3.44 -12.10
CA ASP A 231 -3.84 -4.15 -10.95
C ASP A 231 -3.07 -5.45 -10.72
N ILE A 232 -2.75 -5.75 -9.47
CA ILE A 232 -2.11 -7.01 -9.05
C ILE A 232 -2.94 -7.66 -7.94
N ASN A 233 -2.96 -9.00 -7.95
CA ASN A 233 -3.67 -9.81 -6.98
C ASN A 233 -2.74 -10.85 -6.36
N TRP A 234 -3.08 -11.29 -5.15
CA TRP A 234 -2.28 -12.22 -4.35
C TRP A 234 -3.14 -13.41 -3.88
N ASP A 235 -2.75 -14.65 -4.22
CA ASP A 235 -3.37 -15.88 -3.68
C ASP A 235 -2.71 -16.25 -2.34
N ILE A 236 -3.23 -15.71 -1.24
CA ILE A 236 -2.75 -15.99 0.12
C ILE A 236 -3.70 -16.94 0.85
N ARG A 237 -3.24 -18.17 1.03
CA ARG A 237 -3.95 -19.22 1.78
C ARG A 237 -3.62 -19.16 3.27
N PRO A 238 -4.57 -19.48 4.17
CA PRO A 238 -4.34 -19.47 5.62
C PRO A 238 -3.12 -20.30 6.04
N ALA A 239 -2.95 -21.51 5.51
CA ALA A 239 -1.81 -22.38 5.85
C ALA A 239 -0.45 -21.78 5.43
N ASN A 240 -0.42 -21.09 4.29
CA ASN A 240 0.78 -20.42 3.80
C ASN A 240 1.13 -19.23 4.70
N PHE A 241 0.14 -18.43 5.06
CA PHE A 241 0.28 -17.27 5.95
C PHE A 241 0.90 -17.65 7.30
N GLU A 242 0.40 -18.70 7.95
CA GLU A 242 0.98 -19.19 9.22
C GLU A 242 2.44 -19.66 9.05
N THR A 243 2.77 -20.25 7.90
CA THR A 243 4.14 -20.65 7.59
C THR A 243 5.06 -19.44 7.38
N TYR A 244 4.57 -18.38 6.73
CA TYR A 244 5.31 -17.15 6.52
C TYR A 244 5.63 -16.47 7.86
N LYS A 245 4.64 -16.37 8.75
CA LYS A 245 4.80 -15.85 10.11
C LYS A 245 5.85 -16.62 10.89
N LYS A 246 5.75 -17.96 10.88
CA LYS A 246 6.70 -18.85 11.57
C LYS A 246 8.15 -18.68 11.09
N ASN A 247 8.34 -18.38 9.80
CA ASN A 247 9.65 -18.21 9.21
C ASN A 247 10.19 -16.77 9.33
N GLY A 248 9.43 -15.84 9.93
CA GLY A 248 9.79 -14.43 10.04
C GLY A 248 9.66 -13.63 8.72
N GLY A 249 9.16 -14.26 7.66
CA GLY A 249 9.06 -13.62 6.35
C GLY A 249 8.82 -14.60 5.21
N ALA A 250 8.54 -14.05 4.02
CA ALA A 250 8.38 -14.80 2.78
C ALA A 250 8.58 -13.90 1.55
N THR A 251 8.84 -14.52 0.40
CA THR A 251 8.65 -13.86 -0.90
C THR A 251 7.29 -14.30 -1.45
N LEU A 252 6.46 -13.34 -1.80
CA LEU A 252 5.18 -13.56 -2.45
C LEU A 252 5.32 -13.34 -3.95
N TRP A 253 4.52 -14.06 -4.73
CA TRP A 253 4.37 -13.85 -6.17
C TRP A 253 2.95 -13.42 -6.45
N SER A 254 2.79 -12.34 -7.22
CA SER A 254 1.46 -11.95 -7.68
C SER A 254 0.90 -13.00 -8.65
N GLU A 255 -0.43 -13.00 -8.80
CA GLU A 255 -1.05 -13.57 -9.98
C GLU A 255 -0.59 -12.83 -11.26
N PHE A 256 -0.90 -13.41 -12.42
CA PHE A 256 -0.61 -12.76 -13.68
C PHE A 256 -1.50 -11.53 -13.86
N PHE A 257 -0.89 -10.35 -13.93
CA PHE A 257 -1.61 -9.13 -14.26
C PHE A 257 -1.75 -8.95 -15.77
N THR A 258 -2.68 -8.10 -16.19
CA THR A 258 -2.92 -7.78 -17.60
C THR A 258 -2.29 -6.43 -17.95
N LEU A 259 -1.77 -6.31 -19.17
CA LEU A 259 -1.28 -5.03 -19.68
C LEU A 259 -2.46 -4.14 -20.11
N PRO A 260 -2.34 -2.81 -19.98
CA PRO A 260 -3.29 -1.88 -20.60
C PRO A 260 -3.37 -2.14 -22.12
N LEU A 261 -4.52 -1.82 -22.73
CA LEU A 261 -4.71 -1.99 -24.17
C LEU A 261 -3.57 -1.34 -24.98
N SER A 262 -3.16 -0.14 -24.57
CA SER A 262 -2.09 0.66 -25.19
C SER A 262 -0.65 0.14 -24.98
N VAL A 263 -0.42 -0.99 -24.30
CA VAL A 263 0.94 -1.52 -24.08
C VAL A 263 0.98 -3.00 -24.46
N SER A 264 1.75 -3.35 -25.48
CA SER A 264 1.94 -4.73 -25.93
C SER A 264 3.01 -5.45 -25.13
N ASN A 265 2.92 -6.77 -25.03
CA ASN A 265 3.99 -7.54 -24.40
C ASN A 265 5.24 -7.55 -25.29
N THR A 266 6.40 -7.88 -24.72
CA THR A 266 7.65 -8.05 -25.47
C THR A 266 7.59 -9.27 -26.40
N ASP A 267 8.55 -9.38 -27.31
CA ASP A 267 8.77 -10.57 -28.14
C ASP A 267 10.22 -11.06 -27.92
N PRO A 268 10.44 -12.18 -27.20
CA PRO A 268 9.43 -13.08 -26.63
C PRO A 268 8.67 -12.47 -25.45
N ALA A 269 7.49 -13.01 -25.15
CA ALA A 269 6.59 -12.48 -24.12
C ALA A 269 7.22 -12.49 -22.71
N THR A 270 7.23 -11.33 -22.06
CA THR A 270 7.62 -11.17 -20.67
C THR A 270 6.51 -11.71 -19.77
N ARG A 271 6.92 -12.41 -18.71
CA ARG A 271 6.01 -12.97 -17.72
C ARG A 271 5.47 -11.85 -16.81
N LEU A 272 4.17 -11.56 -16.90
CA LEU A 272 3.51 -10.46 -16.21
C LEU A 272 3.21 -10.79 -14.74
N LYS A 273 4.24 -10.82 -13.90
CA LYS A 273 4.12 -11.03 -12.45
C LYS A 273 5.16 -10.22 -11.69
N VAL A 274 4.87 -9.88 -10.45
CA VAL A 274 5.81 -9.22 -9.54
C VAL A 274 6.09 -10.08 -8.31
N THR A 275 7.18 -9.75 -7.61
CA THR A 275 7.53 -10.33 -6.32
C THR A 275 7.46 -9.27 -5.24
N LEU A 276 7.00 -9.67 -4.05
CA LEU A 276 7.01 -8.83 -2.85
C LEU A 276 7.74 -9.59 -1.75
N LYS A 277 8.76 -8.99 -1.15
CA LYS A 277 9.39 -9.52 0.05
C LYS A 277 8.64 -9.00 1.27
N VAL A 278 8.24 -9.93 2.13
CA VAL A 278 7.49 -9.67 3.35
C VAL A 278 8.32 -10.09 4.55
N THR A 279 8.39 -9.23 5.55
CA THR A 279 9.04 -9.52 6.84
C THR A 279 7.99 -9.42 7.95
N PHE A 280 7.97 -10.41 8.85
CA PHE A 280 7.15 -10.37 10.05
C PHE A 280 8.04 -10.01 11.24
N GLU A 281 7.84 -8.82 11.80
CA GLU A 281 8.60 -8.34 12.94
C GLU A 281 7.71 -8.30 14.18
N ASN A 282 8.25 -8.72 15.32
CA ASN A 282 7.55 -8.53 16.59
C ASN A 282 7.41 -7.03 16.81
N SER A 283 6.18 -6.55 16.95
CA SER A 283 5.88 -5.17 17.33
C SER A 283 5.27 -5.15 18.71
N ASN A 284 5.49 -4.06 19.44
CA ASN A 284 4.75 -3.79 20.66
C ASN A 284 3.31 -3.44 20.26
N SER A 285 2.32 -4.00 20.97
CA SER A 285 0.92 -3.65 20.72
C SER A 285 0.64 -2.19 21.10
N GLU A 286 -0.39 -1.59 20.52
CA GLU A 286 -0.82 -0.23 20.89
C GLU A 286 -1.09 -0.08 22.40
N GLU A 287 -1.62 -1.14 23.03
CA GLU A 287 -1.84 -1.18 24.48
C GLU A 287 -0.52 -1.16 25.26
N GLN A 288 0.50 -1.90 24.80
CA GLN A 288 1.82 -1.88 25.44
C GLN A 288 2.49 -0.52 25.34
N ILE A 289 2.41 0.12 24.17
CA ILE A 289 2.95 1.47 23.97
C ILE A 289 2.22 2.49 24.85
N ALA A 290 0.89 2.41 24.96
CA ALA A 290 0.11 3.32 25.80
C ALA A 290 0.44 3.16 27.30
N VAL A 291 0.67 1.93 27.77
CA VAL A 291 1.10 1.70 29.16
C VAL A 291 2.49 2.27 29.42
N ALA A 292 3.44 2.09 28.49
CA ALA A 292 4.77 2.65 28.60
C ALA A 292 4.74 4.18 28.67
N ASP A 293 4.00 4.84 27.77
CA ASP A 293 3.81 6.29 27.75
C ASP A 293 3.27 6.81 29.09
N GLN A 294 2.22 6.16 29.62
CA GLN A 294 1.62 6.56 30.89
C GLN A 294 2.59 6.42 32.08
N LEU A 295 3.43 5.38 32.10
CA LEU A 295 4.44 5.19 33.15
C LEU A 295 5.55 6.24 33.08
N VAL A 296 6.09 6.50 31.88
CA VAL A 296 7.11 7.53 31.65
C VAL A 296 6.58 8.90 32.04
N LYS A 297 5.35 9.22 31.62
CA LYS A 297 4.65 10.46 31.99
C LYS A 297 4.48 10.59 33.50
N SER A 298 4.10 9.50 34.19
CA SER A 298 3.92 9.52 35.65
C SER A 298 5.24 9.83 36.37
N ALA A 299 6.37 9.28 35.89
CA ALA A 299 7.69 9.60 36.42
C ALA A 299 8.08 11.07 36.14
N SER A 300 7.81 11.56 34.94
CA SER A 300 8.07 12.95 34.52
C SER A 300 7.27 13.96 35.35
N ASP A 301 5.96 13.72 35.51
CA ASP A 301 5.06 14.55 36.32
C ASP A 301 5.48 14.56 37.80
N ALA A 302 5.89 13.40 38.34
CA ALA A 302 6.39 13.31 39.71
C ALA A 302 7.71 14.09 39.90
N LEU A 303 8.63 14.04 38.93
CA LEU A 303 9.85 14.84 38.94
C LEU A 303 9.55 16.34 38.92
N ILE A 304 8.60 16.79 38.08
CA ILE A 304 8.17 18.20 38.02
C ILE A 304 7.56 18.63 39.35
N ASN A 305 6.78 17.75 39.99
CA ASN A 305 6.18 18.03 41.29
C ASN A 305 7.20 18.22 42.43
N LEU A 306 8.43 17.70 42.31
CA LEU A 306 9.48 18.00 43.29
C LEU A 306 9.80 19.51 43.36
N ASP A 307 9.65 20.24 42.25
CA ASP A 307 9.86 21.68 42.21
C ASP A 307 8.70 22.46 42.85
N THR A 308 7.49 21.90 42.85
CA THR A 308 6.29 22.56 43.39
C THR A 308 6.11 22.35 44.91
N ILE A 309 6.62 21.23 45.46
CA ILE A 309 6.70 20.99 46.92
C ILE A 309 7.48 22.10 47.64
N ASN A 310 8.38 22.76 46.91
CA ASN A 310 9.23 23.86 47.39
C ASN A 310 8.45 25.10 47.88
N ASN A 311 7.14 25.19 47.64
CA ASN A 311 6.33 26.40 47.88
C ASN A 311 5.24 26.32 48.97
N LYS A 312 5.12 25.21 49.73
CA LYS A 312 3.98 25.00 50.65
C LYS A 312 4.16 25.55 52.08
N ASP A 313 5.39 25.68 52.61
CA ASP A 313 5.64 26.25 53.95
C ASP A 313 7.10 26.79 54.06
N THR A 314 7.27 27.97 54.66
CA THR A 314 8.59 28.59 54.93
C THR A 314 9.52 27.77 55.83
N THR A 315 9.00 26.78 56.55
CA THR A 315 9.75 25.90 57.46
C THR A 315 10.13 24.54 56.85
N GLN A 316 9.51 24.17 55.74
CA GLN A 316 9.70 22.90 55.02
C GLN A 316 10.03 23.14 53.53
N ARG A 317 10.89 24.12 53.21
CA ARG A 317 11.31 24.38 51.83
C ARG A 317 12.09 23.19 51.27
N GLY A 318 11.60 22.60 50.18
CA GLY A 318 12.26 21.53 49.42
C GLY A 318 11.63 20.14 49.63
N PHE A 319 11.80 19.27 48.64
CA PHE A 319 11.34 17.89 48.69
C PHE A 319 12.14 17.06 49.71
N SER A 320 11.53 15.99 50.23
CA SER A 320 12.14 15.04 51.15
C SER A 320 12.86 13.90 50.44
N LYS A 321 13.65 13.11 51.18
CA LYS A 321 14.25 11.88 50.62
C LYS A 321 13.17 10.91 50.15
N ALA A 322 12.12 10.73 50.96
CA ALA A 322 10.97 9.94 50.57
C ALA A 322 10.29 10.43 49.27
N ASP A 323 10.23 11.75 49.03
CA ASP A 323 9.70 12.28 47.78
C ASP A 323 10.60 11.93 46.59
N ALA A 324 11.93 12.04 46.74
CA ALA A 324 12.88 11.65 45.71
C ALA A 324 12.86 10.14 45.45
N ASP A 325 12.81 9.33 46.52
CA ASP A 325 12.71 7.87 46.47
C ASP A 325 11.43 7.44 45.74
N ASN A 326 10.32 8.15 45.94
CA ASN A 326 9.07 7.92 45.20
C ASN A 326 9.23 8.18 43.70
N VAL A 327 9.93 9.26 43.30
CA VAL A 327 10.21 9.51 41.87
C VAL A 327 11.13 8.41 41.32
N GLN A 328 12.18 8.03 42.05
CA GLN A 328 13.09 6.96 41.65
C GLN A 328 12.33 5.65 41.42
N LYS A 329 11.41 5.30 42.33
CA LYS A 329 10.57 4.10 42.19
C LYS A 329 9.72 4.13 40.92
N LEU A 330 9.14 5.27 40.57
CA LEU A 330 8.36 5.42 39.33
C LEU A 330 9.25 5.28 38.08
N ILE A 331 10.48 5.81 38.12
CA ILE A 331 11.46 5.63 37.04
C ILE A 331 11.81 4.14 36.91
N ASP A 332 12.05 3.43 38.01
CA ASP A 332 12.42 2.02 38.01
C ASP A 332 11.26 1.13 37.51
N GLU A 333 10.02 1.43 37.91
CA GLU A 333 8.81 0.77 37.42
C GLU A 333 8.63 0.97 35.91
N ALA A 334 8.74 2.22 35.43
CA ALA A 334 8.67 2.54 34.01
C ALA A 334 9.78 1.85 33.20
N ARG A 335 11.02 1.90 33.70
CA ARG A 335 12.19 1.29 33.05
C ARG A 335 12.07 -0.23 32.97
N THR A 336 11.56 -0.87 34.03
CA THR A 336 11.30 -2.31 34.03
C THR A 336 10.31 -2.69 32.93
N TYR A 337 9.24 -1.92 32.78
CA TYR A 337 8.24 -2.15 31.74
C TYR A 337 8.83 -1.93 30.32
N VAL A 338 9.47 -0.79 30.09
CA VAL A 338 10.08 -0.41 28.80
C VAL A 338 11.15 -1.43 28.37
N ASN A 339 11.99 -1.90 29.30
CA ASN A 339 12.99 -2.93 29.02
C ASN A 339 12.37 -4.26 28.57
N GLY A 340 11.14 -4.55 29.00
CA GLY A 340 10.37 -5.72 28.58
C GLY A 340 9.73 -5.61 27.19
N LEU A 341 9.72 -4.41 26.59
CA LEU A 341 9.23 -4.21 25.23
C LEU A 341 10.20 -4.79 24.19
N VAL A 342 9.65 -5.17 23.04
CA VAL A 342 10.42 -5.57 21.87
C VAL A 342 11.18 -4.35 21.34
N GLU A 343 12.39 -4.60 20.83
CA GLU A 343 13.22 -3.58 20.18
C GLU A 343 12.44 -2.84 19.09
N SER A 344 12.33 -1.53 19.25
CA SER A 344 11.52 -0.65 18.41
C SER A 344 11.96 0.79 18.63
N LYS A 345 11.64 1.66 17.68
CA LYS A 345 11.95 3.09 17.80
C LYS A 345 11.27 3.71 19.03
N GLU A 346 10.05 3.29 19.33
CA GLU A 346 9.28 3.72 20.49
C GLU A 346 9.98 3.34 21.81
N LYS A 347 10.51 2.11 21.90
CA LYS A 347 11.29 1.66 23.06
C LYS A 347 12.54 2.54 23.28
N ASP A 348 13.24 2.88 22.20
CA ASP A 348 14.42 3.75 22.25
C ASP A 348 14.07 5.17 22.72
N GLU A 349 12.94 5.71 22.24
CA GLU A 349 12.43 7.02 22.66
C GLU A 349 12.07 7.03 24.16
N PHE A 350 11.32 6.05 24.65
CA PHE A 350 10.99 5.94 26.08
C PHE A 350 12.24 5.76 26.96
N SER A 351 13.20 4.95 26.53
CA SER A 351 14.45 4.74 27.27
C SER A 351 15.25 6.03 27.38
N THR A 352 15.34 6.79 26.28
CA THR A 352 16.00 8.10 26.24
C THR A 352 15.32 9.10 27.19
N GLU A 353 14.00 9.14 27.21
CA GLU A 353 13.26 10.02 28.12
C GLU A 353 13.50 9.65 29.59
N LEU A 354 13.45 8.36 29.94
CA LEU A 354 13.74 7.89 31.29
C LEU A 354 15.17 8.21 31.74
N ASP A 355 16.15 8.16 30.84
CA ASP A 355 17.53 8.56 31.15
C ASP A 355 17.64 10.06 31.43
N GLN A 356 16.89 10.89 30.69
CA GLN A 356 16.82 12.32 30.96
C GLN A 356 16.12 12.62 32.30
N ILE A 357 15.03 11.93 32.62
CA ILE A 357 14.32 12.05 33.90
C ILE A 357 15.25 11.64 35.05
N GLN A 358 15.95 10.50 34.91
CA GLN A 358 16.92 10.01 35.90
C GLN A 358 18.04 11.01 36.13
N THR A 359 18.63 11.55 35.06
CA THR A 359 19.70 12.54 35.14
C THR A 359 19.24 13.77 35.91
N LYS A 360 18.06 14.31 35.58
CA LYS A 360 17.49 15.47 36.28
C LYS A 360 17.15 15.17 37.74
N LEU A 361 16.67 13.97 38.06
CA LEU A 361 16.46 13.56 39.45
C LEU A 361 17.79 13.55 40.21
N THR A 362 18.82 12.93 39.66
CA THR A 362 20.17 12.88 40.25
C THR A 362 20.74 14.29 40.46
N GLU A 363 20.61 15.19 39.48
CA GLU A 363 21.01 16.59 39.63
C GLU A 363 20.26 17.28 40.79
N LYS A 364 18.94 17.08 40.89
CA LYS A 364 18.13 17.64 41.98
C LYS A 364 18.54 17.08 43.34
N ILE A 365 18.79 15.77 43.44
CA ILE A 365 19.27 15.09 44.66
C ILE A 365 20.64 15.65 45.06
N ASN A 366 21.59 15.73 44.12
CA ASN A 366 22.94 16.22 44.37
C ASN A 366 22.96 17.70 44.81
N ALA A 367 22.09 18.53 44.25
CA ALA A 367 21.92 19.91 44.67
C ALA A 367 21.33 20.05 46.10
N ARG A 368 20.83 18.96 46.70
CA ARG A 368 20.26 18.97 48.06
C ARG A 368 21.20 18.47 49.15
N TYR A 369 22.24 17.71 48.82
CA TYR A 369 23.19 17.25 49.84
C TYR A 369 23.91 18.43 50.51
N VAL A 370 23.95 18.39 51.83
CA VAL A 370 24.84 19.22 52.65
C VAL A 370 26.00 18.33 53.06
N TYR A 371 27.22 18.81 52.89
CA TYR A 371 28.41 18.09 53.32
C TYR A 371 28.82 18.56 54.70
N TYR A 372 29.26 17.66 55.56
CA TYR A 372 29.84 18.00 56.85
C TYR A 372 31.28 17.51 56.98
N GLU A 373 32.10 18.23 57.73
CA GLU A 373 33.50 17.88 57.99
C GLU A 373 33.73 17.95 59.49
N GLU A 374 34.11 16.83 60.09
CA GLU A 374 34.44 16.78 61.51
C GLU A 374 35.66 17.66 61.81
N VAL A 375 35.61 18.37 62.93
CA VAL A 375 36.76 19.10 63.48
C VAL A 375 37.40 18.21 64.54
N GLU A 376 38.21 17.24 64.11
CA GLU A 376 38.75 16.16 64.97
C GLU A 376 39.41 16.69 66.25
N GLU A 377 40.20 17.76 66.15
CA GLU A 377 40.90 18.38 67.29
C GLU A 377 39.95 18.90 68.38
N GLU A 378 38.69 19.16 68.03
CA GLU A 378 37.64 19.66 68.91
C GLU A 378 36.48 18.66 69.08
N THR A 379 36.62 17.42 68.63
CA THR A 379 35.67 16.34 68.91
C THR A 379 36.24 15.42 69.99
N ASN A 380 35.40 15.06 70.96
CA ASN A 380 35.70 14.08 72.00
C ASN A 380 34.41 13.55 72.63
N ILE A 381 34.54 12.76 73.70
CA ILE A 381 33.38 12.12 74.33
C ILE A 381 32.34 13.13 74.86
N ASN A 382 32.74 14.36 75.19
CA ASN A 382 31.86 15.39 75.73
C ASN A 382 31.31 16.37 74.69
N GLN A 383 31.86 16.37 73.47
CA GLN A 383 31.44 17.29 72.41
C GLN A 383 31.75 16.77 71.01
N PHE A 384 30.90 17.12 70.06
CA PHE A 384 31.09 16.87 68.64
C PHE A 384 31.04 18.19 67.90
N LYS A 385 32.11 18.50 67.16
CA LYS A 385 32.19 19.74 66.37
C LYS A 385 32.38 19.39 64.91
N PHE A 386 31.56 19.98 64.05
CA PHE A 386 31.65 19.76 62.61
C PHE A 386 31.27 21.02 61.82
N LYS A 387 31.93 21.23 60.68
CA LYS A 387 31.56 22.28 59.71
C LYS A 387 30.54 21.71 58.73
N VAL A 388 29.71 22.58 58.15
CA VAL A 388 28.74 22.21 57.12
C VAL A 388 28.93 23.08 55.88
N SER A 389 28.66 22.54 54.69
CA SER A 389 28.85 23.23 53.41
C SER A 389 27.79 24.30 53.12
N ALA A 390 26.68 24.30 53.86
CA ALA A 390 25.60 25.27 53.72
C ALA A 390 25.45 26.11 54.99
N ASP A 391 25.21 27.42 54.83
CA ASP A 391 24.99 28.31 55.98
C ASP A 391 23.67 27.98 56.69
N PHE A 392 23.67 28.05 58.02
CA PHE A 392 22.51 27.67 58.83
C PHE A 392 22.10 28.75 59.84
N TRP A 393 20.78 28.90 60.00
CA TRP A 393 20.11 29.97 60.74
C TRP A 393 20.23 29.77 62.25
N LYS A 394 19.91 28.57 62.74
CA LYS A 394 19.73 28.32 64.17
C LYS A 394 20.60 27.16 64.64
N ALA A 395 21.57 27.51 65.47
CA ALA A 395 21.92 26.71 66.64
C ALA A 395 21.97 27.66 67.85
N GLY A 396 20.86 28.36 68.10
CA GLY A 396 20.70 29.12 69.34
C GLY A 396 20.33 28.13 70.42
N ASN A 397 21.27 27.86 71.34
CA ASN A 397 21.20 26.93 72.49
C ASN A 397 19.89 26.15 72.56
N VAL A 398 19.82 25.06 71.79
CA VAL A 398 18.69 24.14 71.93
C VAL A 398 19.10 23.11 72.95
N GLU A 399 18.58 23.26 74.17
CA GLU A 399 18.66 22.20 75.18
C GLU A 399 17.66 21.11 74.81
N ARG A 400 18.18 19.91 74.58
CA ARG A 400 17.38 18.69 74.50
C ARG A 400 17.65 17.93 75.79
N ILE A 401 16.60 17.39 76.41
CA ILE A 401 16.73 16.48 77.53
C ILE A 401 16.23 15.13 77.06
N ALA A 402 17.11 14.13 77.05
CA ALA A 402 16.78 12.76 76.71
C ALA A 402 17.56 11.85 77.66
N GLN A 403 16.93 10.77 78.16
CA GLN A 403 17.59 9.77 79.00
C GLN A 403 18.32 10.37 80.23
N ASN A 404 17.72 11.39 80.87
CA ASN A 404 18.31 12.18 81.98
C ASN A 404 19.61 12.92 81.65
N LYS A 405 19.99 12.99 80.36
CA LYS A 405 21.14 13.74 79.85
C LYS A 405 20.65 14.99 79.13
N ALA A 406 21.49 16.02 79.05
CA ALA A 406 21.22 17.25 78.32
C ALA A 406 22.34 17.55 77.31
N ILE A 407 22.00 17.88 76.06
CA ILE A 407 22.94 18.46 75.09
C ILE A 407 22.52 19.87 74.72
N ILE A 408 23.52 20.68 74.42
CA ILE A 408 23.40 21.99 73.79
C ILE A 408 23.91 21.85 72.36
N ILE A 409 23.09 22.27 71.40
CA ILE A 409 23.52 22.43 70.01
C ILE A 409 23.64 23.93 69.73
N SER A 410 24.85 24.35 69.37
CA SER A 410 25.22 25.75 69.18
C SER A 410 25.97 26.02 67.85
N LYS A 411 25.92 27.27 67.35
CA LYS A 411 26.73 27.72 66.21
C LYS A 411 27.99 28.36 66.79
N ALA A 412 29.13 27.74 66.56
CA ALA A 412 30.42 28.27 66.99
C ALA A 412 30.77 29.55 66.20
N ALA A 413 31.71 30.34 66.73
CA ALA A 413 32.09 31.63 66.13
C ALA A 413 32.70 31.49 64.72
N ASP A 414 33.32 30.34 64.45
CA ASP A 414 33.85 29.95 63.13
C ASP A 414 32.78 29.40 62.18
N GLY A 415 31.51 29.40 62.61
CA GLY A 415 30.37 28.91 61.84
C GLY A 415 30.16 27.40 61.92
N ALA A 416 30.94 26.65 62.70
CA ALA A 416 30.72 25.21 62.88
C ALA A 416 29.48 24.91 63.74
N VAL A 417 28.92 23.72 63.58
CA VAL A 417 27.94 23.15 64.51
C VAL A 417 28.71 22.54 65.68
N LEU A 418 28.35 22.94 66.90
CA LEU A 418 28.91 22.41 68.13
C LEU A 418 27.81 21.74 68.95
N VAL A 419 27.91 20.43 69.12
CA VAL A 419 27.06 19.61 69.98
C VAL A 419 27.83 19.29 71.25
N LYS A 420 27.31 19.64 72.43
CA LYS A 420 28.02 19.47 73.70
C LYS A 420 27.09 19.00 74.81
N TYR A 421 27.55 18.09 75.67
CA TYR A 421 26.82 17.76 76.90
C TYR A 421 26.76 18.97 77.84
N SER A 422 25.56 19.34 78.28
CA SER A 422 25.30 20.53 79.11
C SER A 422 25.63 20.30 80.59
N PRO A 423 26.47 21.12 81.24
CA PRO A 423 26.74 20.98 82.68
C PRO A 423 25.60 21.61 83.51
N LEU A 424 24.36 21.13 83.39
CA LEU A 424 23.24 21.63 84.21
C LEU A 424 23.37 21.13 85.65
N GLY A 425 23.98 21.95 86.53
CA GLY A 425 23.74 22.04 87.98
C GLY A 425 23.96 20.80 88.89
N SER A 426 24.15 19.61 88.33
CA SER A 426 24.32 18.34 89.03
C SER A 426 25.34 17.48 88.25
N THR A 427 26.52 17.31 88.83
CA THR A 427 27.69 16.64 88.21
C THR A 427 27.51 15.12 88.02
N SER A 428 26.39 14.54 88.45
CA SER A 428 26.16 13.09 88.43
C SER A 428 25.19 12.59 87.35
N TRP A 429 24.47 13.47 86.64
CA TRP A 429 23.40 13.07 85.71
C TRP A 429 23.77 13.19 84.23
N ASN A 430 24.91 13.81 83.90
CA ASN A 430 25.29 14.10 82.51
C ASN A 430 26.66 13.55 82.08
N ILE A 431 26.92 12.28 82.44
CA ILE A 431 28.11 11.55 82.01
C ILE A 431 27.83 10.92 80.63
N PRO A 432 28.60 11.25 79.57
CA PRO A 432 28.46 10.61 78.27
C PRO A 432 28.67 9.10 78.38
N ALA A 433 27.87 8.32 77.66
CA ALA A 433 28.01 6.88 77.56
C ALA A 433 27.99 6.43 76.11
N ALA A 434 28.62 5.30 75.83
CA ALA A 434 28.55 4.65 74.53
C ALA A 434 27.09 4.33 74.17
N GLY A 435 26.68 4.71 72.97
CA GLY A 435 25.32 4.51 72.46
C GLY A 435 24.33 5.61 72.84
N ASP A 436 24.76 6.72 73.46
CA ASP A 436 23.87 7.87 73.69
C ASP A 436 23.37 8.43 72.35
N LYS A 437 22.04 8.55 72.20
CA LYS A 437 21.38 8.95 70.95
C LYS A 437 20.55 10.22 71.10
N TRP A 438 20.61 11.07 70.07
CA TRP A 438 19.97 12.37 70.06
C TRP A 438 19.36 12.69 68.70
N GLU A 439 18.04 12.90 68.68
CA GLU A 439 17.33 13.36 67.50
C GLU A 439 17.19 14.89 67.52
N THR A 440 17.59 15.53 66.43
CA THR A 440 17.55 16.99 66.30
C THR A 440 17.35 17.43 64.86
N THR A 441 17.29 18.75 64.63
CA THR A 441 17.21 19.32 63.29
C THR A 441 18.21 20.46 63.10
N LEU A 442 18.78 20.58 61.90
CA LEU A 442 19.54 21.75 61.47
C LEU A 442 18.73 22.55 60.44
N ARG A 443 18.48 23.82 60.75
CA ARG A 443 17.76 24.74 59.87
C ARG A 443 18.73 25.58 59.07
N PHE A 444 18.74 25.39 57.75
CA PHE A 444 19.63 26.08 56.84
C PHE A 444 19.04 27.40 56.32
N ASN A 445 19.93 28.32 55.92
CA ASN A 445 19.59 29.56 55.22
C ASN A 445 19.41 29.31 53.71
N GLY A 446 18.97 30.33 52.97
CA GLY A 446 19.01 30.28 51.50
C GLY A 446 18.07 29.26 50.84
N GLY A 447 17.03 28.78 51.54
CA GLY A 447 16.05 27.85 50.96
C GLY A 447 16.46 26.37 50.96
N VAL A 448 17.52 26.01 51.70
CA VAL A 448 17.88 24.62 51.99
C VAL A 448 16.91 24.06 53.04
N ARG A 449 16.47 22.81 52.85
CA ARG A 449 15.52 22.13 53.74
C ARG A 449 16.10 21.98 55.13
N THR A 450 15.26 22.08 56.15
CA THR A 450 15.63 21.69 57.50
C THR A 450 15.96 20.19 57.52
N LEU A 451 17.17 19.83 57.94
CA LEU A 451 17.63 18.44 57.99
C LEU A 451 17.40 17.85 59.37
N ALA A 452 16.81 16.65 59.44
CA ALA A 452 16.76 15.87 60.66
C ALA A 452 18.08 15.12 60.84
N LEU A 453 18.61 15.11 62.06
CA LEU A 453 19.86 14.45 62.41
C LEU A 453 19.63 13.50 63.58
N ASN A 454 20.19 12.29 63.49
CA ASN A 454 20.35 11.38 64.61
C ASN A 454 21.83 11.31 64.93
N LEU A 455 22.20 11.78 66.12
CA LEU A 455 23.57 11.77 66.60
C LEU A 455 23.74 10.61 67.58
N THR A 456 24.81 9.83 67.41
CA THR A 456 25.19 8.76 68.34
C THR A 456 26.60 9.01 68.85
N ASN A 457 26.78 9.03 70.18
CA ASN A 457 28.11 9.05 70.79
C ASN A 457 28.60 7.61 71.00
N ASN A 458 29.79 7.28 70.51
CA ASN A 458 30.31 5.91 70.58
C ASN A 458 31.03 5.60 71.91
N GLY A 459 31.21 6.61 72.78
CA GLY A 459 31.82 6.47 74.10
C GLY A 459 33.35 6.43 74.12
N ASP A 460 34.00 6.40 72.96
CA ASP A 460 35.45 6.43 72.77
C ASP A 460 35.97 7.80 72.30
N GLY A 461 35.07 8.78 72.19
CA GLY A 461 35.36 10.10 71.65
C GLY A 461 34.92 10.31 70.22
N THR A 462 34.48 9.26 69.52
CA THR A 462 33.90 9.36 68.18
C THR A 462 32.38 9.50 68.20
N TRP A 463 31.84 10.06 67.13
CA TRP A 463 30.40 10.29 66.96
C TRP A 463 29.95 9.84 65.58
N ASN A 464 28.75 9.28 65.51
CA ASN A 464 28.06 9.00 64.26
C ASN A 464 26.93 10.00 64.06
N ILE A 465 26.77 10.48 62.83
CA ILE A 465 25.66 11.33 62.41
C ILE A 465 24.92 10.67 61.26
N GLU A 466 23.64 10.41 61.48
CA GLU A 466 22.76 9.86 60.47
C GLU A 466 21.77 10.95 60.05
N SER A 467 21.70 11.21 58.75
CA SER A 467 20.73 12.13 58.15
C SER A 467 20.49 11.74 56.70
N ASP A 468 19.29 12.01 56.21
CA ASP A 468 18.92 11.72 54.83
C ASP A 468 19.71 12.53 53.79
N TRP A 469 20.18 13.72 54.16
CA TRP A 469 20.79 14.68 53.23
C TRP A 469 22.07 15.33 53.77
N LEU A 470 22.64 14.81 54.86
CA LEU A 470 23.91 15.27 55.40
C LEU A 470 24.97 14.18 55.22
N VAL A 471 26.03 14.48 54.47
CA VAL A 471 27.07 13.50 54.05
C VAL A 471 28.45 13.97 54.50
N GLU A 472 29.28 13.05 54.96
CA GLU A 472 30.64 13.38 55.40
C GLU A 472 31.54 13.77 54.21
N LYS A 473 32.26 14.88 54.34
CA LYS A 473 33.14 15.46 53.33
C LYS A 473 34.42 14.62 53.25
N GLY A 474 34.46 13.71 52.29
CA GLY A 474 35.53 12.71 52.15
C GLY A 474 34.95 11.36 51.73
N ASN A 475 33.71 11.08 52.14
CA ASN A 475 32.86 10.07 51.54
C ASN A 475 32.27 10.61 50.23
N LYS A 476 33.12 10.80 49.20
CA LYS A 476 32.60 10.75 47.83
C LYS A 476 32.20 9.31 47.57
N GLN A 477 30.91 8.99 47.69
CA GLN A 477 30.37 7.99 46.80
C GLN A 477 30.31 8.66 45.43
N GLU A 478 31.14 8.16 44.52
CA GLU A 478 31.14 8.50 43.08
C GLU A 478 29.76 8.29 42.44
#